data_AF-A0A7C2K716-F1
#
_entry.id   AF-A0A7C2K716-F1
#
_cell.length_a   1.000
_cell.length_b   1.000
_cell.length_c   1.000
_cell.angle_alpha   90.00
_cell.angle_beta   90.00
_cell.angle_gamma   90.00
#
_symmetry.space_group_name_H-M   'P 1'
#
loop_
_entity.id
_entity.type
_entity.pdbx_description
1 polymer ?
#
loop_
_entity_poly.entity_id
_entity_poly.type
_entity_poly.pdbx_seq_one_letter_code
_entity_poly.pdbx_strand_id
1 'polypeptide(L)'
;MEERAKNSAYRIKVRKPFKVPVFEKVVCPYCKNQDEFYEVVENVALYVHYLQTEDGRLEPIEEELELYGPTKFYCGRCHADLTFFRKKF
;
A
#
# COMPACT_ATOMS: atom_id res chain seq x y z
N MET A 1 11.87 63.70 29.74
CA MET A 1 10.58 63.23 29.20
C MET A 1 10.93 62.20 28.14
N GLU A 2 10.16 61.10 28.06
CA GLU A 2 10.34 59.99 27.11
C GLU A 2 11.52 59.05 27.40
N GLU A 3 11.42 57.73 27.25
CA GLU A 3 10.56 56.97 26.33
C GLU A 3 10.26 55.57 26.91
N ARG A 4 8.97 55.20 26.93
CA ARG A 4 8.52 53.87 27.37
C ARG A 4 9.00 52.81 26.38
N ALA A 5 9.82 51.87 26.83
CA ALA A 5 10.18 50.68 26.07
C ALA A 5 8.91 49.92 25.66
N LYS A 6 8.56 49.98 24.37
CA LYS A 6 7.46 49.19 23.78
C LYS A 6 7.86 47.72 23.82
N ASN A 7 7.31 46.97 24.78
CA ASN A 7 7.34 45.51 24.77
C ASN A 7 6.54 45.02 23.56
N SER A 8 7.24 44.74 22.45
CA SER A 8 6.65 44.14 21.26
C SER A 8 6.44 42.65 21.52
N ALA A 9 5.19 42.26 21.76
CA ALA A 9 4.85 40.85 21.92
C ALA A 9 4.89 40.14 20.56
N TYR A 10 5.90 39.30 20.34
CA TYR A 10 6.04 38.51 19.12
C TYR A 10 5.12 37.29 19.17
N ARG A 11 4.25 37.12 18.16
CA ARG A 11 3.45 35.89 17.99
C ARG A 11 4.18 34.92 17.07
N ILE A 12 4.87 33.95 17.66
CA ILE A 12 5.50 32.86 16.91
C ILE A 12 4.42 31.85 16.52
N LYS A 13 4.11 31.75 15.23
CA LYS A 13 3.25 30.67 14.70
C LYS A 13 4.08 29.40 14.54
N VAL A 14 4.13 28.57 15.57
CA VAL A 14 4.76 27.24 15.49
C VAL A 14 3.88 26.34 14.62
N ARG A 15 4.38 25.93 13.45
CA ARG A 15 3.71 24.90 12.64
C ARG A 15 3.87 23.56 13.36
N LYS A 16 2.80 22.79 13.49
CA LYS A 16 2.88 21.43 14.07
C LYS A 16 3.89 20.60 13.25
N PRO A 17 4.73 19.78 13.90
CA PRO A 17 5.65 18.90 13.18
C PRO A 17 4.84 17.97 12.27
N PHE A 18 5.31 17.84 11.02
CA PHE A 18 4.70 16.94 10.05
C PHE A 18 4.90 15.51 10.56
N LYS A 19 3.82 14.73 10.69
CA LYS A 19 3.93 13.31 11.03
C LYS A 19 4.39 12.57 9.78
N VAL A 20 5.64 12.11 9.78
CA VAL A 20 6.14 11.22 8.73
C VAL A 20 5.65 9.82 9.04
N PRO A 21 4.90 9.15 8.15
CA PRO A 21 4.55 7.75 8.35
C PRO A 21 5.82 6.91 8.34
N VAL A 22 6.04 6.16 9.43
CA VAL A 22 7.15 5.20 9.54
C VAL A 22 6.60 3.83 9.23
N PHE A 23 7.16 3.18 8.21
CA PHE A 23 6.83 1.80 7.86
C PHE A 23 7.98 0.90 8.31
N GLU A 24 7.66 -0.23 8.95
CA GLU A 24 8.66 -1.25 9.26
C GLU A 24 9.15 -1.92 7.97
N LYS A 25 10.47 -2.08 7.82
CA LYS A 25 11.05 -2.79 6.69
C LYS A 25 10.90 -4.30 6.89
N VAL A 26 10.38 -5.00 5.87
CA VAL A 26 10.39 -6.46 5.83
C VAL A 26 11.75 -6.95 5.36
N VAL A 27 12.32 -7.91 6.09
CA VAL A 27 13.60 -8.56 5.73
C VAL A 27 13.37 -10.06 5.71
N CYS A 28 13.69 -10.71 4.59
CA CYS A 28 13.60 -12.16 4.47
C CYS A 28 14.54 -12.82 5.49
N PRO A 29 14.03 -13.68 6.40
CA PRO A 29 14.88 -14.29 7.42
C PRO A 29 15.86 -15.32 6.83
N TYR A 30 15.55 -15.88 5.65
CA TYR A 30 16.30 -16.94 5.00
C TYR A 30 17.47 -16.43 4.15
N CYS A 31 17.25 -15.40 3.30
CA CYS A 31 18.29 -14.89 2.38
C CYS A 31 18.64 -13.41 2.56
N LYS A 32 18.04 -12.74 3.57
CA LYS A 32 18.23 -11.31 3.87
C LYS A 32 17.80 -10.33 2.76
N ASN A 33 17.08 -10.81 1.75
CA ASN A 33 16.44 -9.96 0.76
C ASN A 33 15.49 -8.94 1.43
N GLN A 34 15.53 -7.70 0.94
CA GLN A 34 14.69 -6.60 1.41
C GLN A 34 13.98 -5.89 0.26
N ASP A 35 14.22 -6.31 -0.97
CA ASP A 35 13.90 -5.55 -2.17
C ASP A 35 12.69 -6.14 -2.91
N GLU A 36 12.62 -7.48 -2.99
CA GLU A 36 11.62 -8.16 -3.83
C GLU A 36 10.78 -9.19 -3.07
N PHE A 37 9.46 -9.05 -3.13
CA PHE A 37 8.50 -9.98 -2.53
C PHE A 37 7.28 -10.12 -3.43
N TYR A 38 6.59 -11.26 -3.36
CA TYR A 38 5.38 -11.49 -4.15
C TYR A 38 4.32 -12.24 -3.35
N GLU A 39 3.07 -12.10 -3.79
CA GLU A 39 1.93 -12.80 -3.23
C GLU A 39 1.36 -13.79 -4.25
N VAL A 40 0.94 -14.95 -3.77
CA VAL A 40 0.19 -15.93 -4.53
C VAL A 40 -1.20 -16.00 -3.93
N VAL A 41 -2.20 -15.73 -4.75
CA VAL A 41 -3.60 -15.89 -4.38
C VAL A 41 -4.13 -17.13 -5.07
N GLU A 42 -4.57 -18.11 -4.29
CA GLU A 42 -5.22 -19.31 -4.82
C GLU A 42 -6.72 -19.05 -5.00
N ASN A 43 -7.35 -19.74 -5.97
CA ASN A 43 -8.79 -19.69 -6.23
C ASN A 43 -9.32 -18.27 -6.49
N VAL A 44 -8.92 -17.68 -7.62
CA VAL A 44 -9.39 -16.38 -8.09
C VAL A 44 -10.43 -16.59 -9.19
N ALA A 45 -11.57 -15.90 -9.10
CA ALA A 45 -12.47 -15.71 -10.23
C ALA A 45 -12.33 -14.31 -10.80
N LEU A 46 -12.18 -14.24 -12.12
CA LEU A 46 -12.26 -13.01 -12.90
C LEU A 46 -13.57 -13.06 -13.68
N TYR A 47 -14.46 -12.12 -13.42
CA TYR A 47 -15.68 -11.91 -14.18
C TYR A 47 -15.47 -10.73 -15.11
N VAL A 48 -15.64 -10.94 -16.41
CA VAL A 48 -15.61 -9.87 -17.41
C VAL A 48 -16.98 -9.80 -18.05
N HIS A 49 -17.65 -8.67 -17.88
CA HIS A 49 -18.95 -8.41 -18.47
C HIS A 49 -18.75 -7.75 -19.82
N TYR A 50 -19.39 -8.29 -20.85
CA TYR A 50 -19.31 -7.77 -22.21
C TYR A 50 -20.66 -7.22 -22.66
N LEU A 51 -20.63 -6.10 -23.37
CA LEU A 51 -21.73 -5.62 -24.19
C LEU A 51 -21.51 -6.08 -25.63
N GLN A 52 -22.52 -6.71 -26.22
CA GLN A 52 -22.50 -7.02 -27.64
C GLN A 52 -22.99 -5.81 -28.44
N THR A 53 -22.15 -5.33 -29.34
CA THR A 53 -22.47 -4.21 -30.24
C THR A 53 -23.39 -4.67 -31.37
N GLU A 54 -24.00 -3.73 -32.10
CA GLU A 54 -24.91 -4.02 -33.23
C GLU A 54 -24.22 -4.78 -34.37
N ASP A 55 -22.92 -4.56 -34.57
CA ASP A 55 -22.07 -5.29 -35.51
C ASP A 55 -21.54 -6.62 -34.96
N GLY A 56 -21.96 -7.01 -33.75
CA GLY A 56 -21.71 -8.30 -33.13
C GLY A 56 -20.37 -8.45 -32.43
N ARG A 57 -19.61 -7.36 -32.25
CA ARG A 57 -18.38 -7.37 -31.45
C ARG A 57 -18.71 -7.37 -29.96
N LEU A 58 -17.79 -7.89 -29.15
CA LEU A 58 -17.91 -7.87 -27.70
C LEU A 58 -16.98 -6.78 -27.15
N GLU A 59 -17.56 -5.81 -26.46
CA GLU A 59 -16.83 -4.75 -25.77
C GLU A 59 -16.91 -4.97 -24.26
N PRO A 60 -15.79 -5.05 -23.53
CA PRO A 60 -15.82 -5.22 -22.08
C PRO A 60 -16.35 -3.93 -21.43
N ILE A 61 -17.31 -4.08 -20.53
CA ILE A 61 -17.94 -2.95 -19.83
C ILE A 61 -17.64 -2.95 -18.32
N GLU A 62 -17.32 -4.11 -17.75
CA GLU A 62 -17.04 -4.25 -16.32
C GLU A 62 -16.14 -5.47 -16.07
N GLU A 63 -15.24 -5.33 -15.10
CA GLU A 63 -14.32 -6.38 -14.67
C GLU A 63 -14.39 -6.49 -13.15
N GLU A 64 -14.72 -7.68 -12.64
CA GLU A 64 -14.76 -7.99 -11.21
C GLU A 64 -13.77 -9.11 -10.88
N LEU A 65 -13.03 -8.93 -9.78
CA LEU A 65 -12.07 -9.91 -9.28
C LEU A 65 -12.48 -10.40 -7.90
N GLU A 66 -12.84 -11.67 -7.80
CA GLU A 66 -13.17 -12.32 -6.53
C GLU A 66 -12.06 -13.27 -6.10
N LEU A 67 -11.60 -13.12 -4.85
CA LEU A 67 -10.55 -13.93 -4.25
C LEU A 67 -11.17 -14.90 -3.23
N TYR A 68 -11.15 -16.21 -3.49
CA TYR A 68 -11.76 -17.21 -2.60
C TYR A 68 -10.76 -18.01 -1.76
N GLY A 69 -9.46 -17.94 -2.06
CA GLY A 69 -8.43 -18.74 -1.40
C GLY A 69 -7.49 -17.97 -0.46
N PRO A 70 -6.64 -18.70 0.27
CA PRO A 70 -5.61 -18.10 1.10
C PRO A 70 -4.62 -17.34 0.24
N THR A 71 -4.16 -16.21 0.77
CA THR A 71 -3.09 -15.40 0.21
C THR A 71 -1.78 -15.85 0.86
N LYS A 72 -0.84 -16.33 0.05
CA LYS A 72 0.50 -16.71 0.50
C LYS A 72 1.50 -15.63 0.11
N PHE A 73 2.42 -15.32 1.00
CA PHE A 73 3.44 -14.29 0.78
C PHE A 73 4.81 -14.95 0.69
N TYR A 74 5.63 -14.53 -0.26
CA TYR A 74 6.91 -15.17 -0.56
C TYR A 74 8.03 -14.16 -0.76
N CYS A 75 9.26 -14.61 -0.47
CA CYS A 75 10.47 -13.89 -0.85
C CYS A 75 10.70 -13.98 -2.36
N GLY A 76 10.89 -12.86 -3.07
CA GLY A 76 11.19 -12.83 -4.51
C GLY A 76 12.53 -13.49 -4.86
N ARG A 77 13.52 -13.39 -3.96
CA ARG A 77 14.87 -13.93 -4.22
C ARG A 77 15.06 -15.42 -3.95
N CYS A 78 14.49 -15.95 -2.86
CA CYS A 78 14.71 -17.34 -2.44
C CYS A 78 13.42 -18.17 -2.40
N HIS A 79 12.29 -17.60 -2.79
CA HIS A 79 10.96 -18.25 -2.84
C HIS A 79 10.49 -18.89 -1.51
N ALA A 80 11.11 -18.53 -0.39
CA ALA A 80 10.69 -19.01 0.91
C ALA A 80 9.30 -18.45 1.27
N ASP A 81 8.46 -19.30 1.86
CA ASP A 81 7.14 -18.92 2.37
C ASP A 81 7.30 -17.99 3.58
N LEU A 82 6.78 -16.78 3.44
CA LEU A 82 6.80 -15.68 4.39
C LEU A 82 5.39 -15.33 4.89
N THR A 83 4.38 -16.17 4.64
CA THR A 83 2.96 -15.91 4.97
C THR A 83 2.74 -15.60 6.45
N PHE A 84 3.62 -16.05 7.34
CA PHE A 84 3.59 -15.71 8.76
C PHE A 84 3.78 -14.20 9.04
N PHE A 85 4.41 -13.43 8.14
CA PHE A 85 4.52 -11.98 8.28
C PHE A 85 3.19 -11.25 8.11
N ARG A 86 2.22 -11.83 7.38
CA ARG A 86 0.89 -11.23 7.19
C ARG A 86 0.06 -11.13 8.47
N LYS A 87 0.40 -11.84 9.55
CA LYS A 87 -0.27 -11.68 10.85
C LYS A 87 0.20 -10.43 11.63
N LYS A 88 1.27 -9.77 11.18
CA LYS A 88 1.87 -8.61 11.86
C LYS A 88 1.51 -7.26 11.23
N PHE A 89 0.85 -7.24 10.08
CA PHE A 89 0.46 -6.03 9.36
C PHE A 89 -1.04 -6.03 9.08
#